data_AF-A0A9P7S3T7-F1
#
_entry.id   AF-A0A9P7S3T7-F1
#
_cell.length_a   1.000
_cell.length_b   1.000
_cell.length_c   1.000
_cell.angle_alpha   90.00
_cell.angle_beta   90.00
_cell.angle_gamma   90.00
#
_symmetry.space_group_name_H-M   'P 1'
#
loop_
_entity.id
_entity.type
_entity.pdbx_description
1 polymer ?
#
loop_
_entity_poly.entity_id
_entity_poly.type
_entity_poly.pdbx_seq_one_letter_code
_entity_poly.pdbx_strand_id
1 'polypeptide(L)'
;MLVEDTSSLDRINDRTLRHLATYSPLIPTTQRTYLSHENTPAQVVRQSLDITLLSEFPLLLSLTIKLNVLVFTVLLSLTIKLNVLVFTVWGACEDVQILEKLRLDTYTISNLHVLDEAHSGTHLLEVAGLKLRLFGLGGALVPHKMFDNGDANATIAGGLGTMWTTALQIGQLVDTAQRAFDPTETRLLVTHASPGREGIIAQLALVLKADLTVSAGLHFLYAYNGFSEQFYKIWESVKTQADAVIDEHQQVLLNKALYVVECIPPAFGALRRRLFADLLFADDHWR
;
A
#
# COMPACT_ATOMS: atom_id res chain seq x y z
N MET A 1 -2.50 9.03 7.06
CA MET A 1 -1.19 9.63 6.81
C MET A 1 -0.36 9.59 8.10
N LEU A 2 0.79 8.95 8.05
CA LEU A 2 1.88 8.96 9.00
C LEU A 2 2.66 10.26 8.75
N VAL A 3 2.48 11.23 9.63
CA VAL A 3 3.25 12.49 9.67
C VAL A 3 3.63 12.68 11.13
N GLU A 4 4.91 12.89 11.40
CA GLU A 4 5.41 12.97 12.76
C GLU A 4 5.72 14.42 13.17
N ASP A 5 6.48 15.13 12.34
CA ASP A 5 7.02 16.45 12.65
C ASP A 5 6.96 17.39 11.43
N THR A 6 7.50 18.59 11.58
CA THR A 6 7.55 19.59 10.50
C THR A 6 8.42 19.13 9.34
N SER A 7 9.42 18.27 9.59
CA SER A 7 10.26 17.72 8.53
C SER A 7 9.47 16.79 7.62
N SER A 8 8.50 16.02 8.16
CA SER A 8 7.56 15.24 7.36
C SER A 8 6.72 16.14 6.45
N LEU A 9 6.24 17.28 6.96
CA LEU A 9 5.46 18.24 6.16
C LEU A 9 6.28 18.81 5.00
N ASP A 10 7.55 19.12 5.24
CA ASP A 10 8.46 19.68 4.22
C ASP A 10 8.70 18.70 3.06
N ARG A 11 8.75 17.39 3.34
CA ARG A 11 8.92 16.34 2.34
C ARG A 11 7.68 16.14 1.44
N ILE A 12 6.48 16.54 1.86
CA ILE A 12 5.25 16.30 1.08
C ILE A 12 5.13 17.32 -0.05
N ASN A 13 5.03 16.88 -1.31
CA ASN A 13 4.82 17.83 -2.41
C ASN A 13 3.44 18.50 -2.39
N ASP A 14 3.32 19.64 -3.04
CA ASP A 14 2.09 20.46 -3.03
C ASP A 14 0.86 19.74 -3.57
N ARG A 15 1.04 18.85 -4.56
CA ARG A 15 -0.06 18.06 -5.14
C ARG A 15 -0.63 17.08 -4.12
N THR A 16 0.24 16.39 -3.39
CA THR A 16 -0.13 15.44 -2.35
C THR A 16 -0.72 16.17 -1.17
N LEU A 17 -0.13 17.30 -0.78
CA LEU A 17 -0.63 18.13 0.31
C LEU A 17 -2.05 18.64 0.04
N ARG A 18 -2.33 19.07 -1.19
CA ARG A 18 -3.69 19.42 -1.60
C ARG A 18 -4.64 18.23 -1.56
N HIS A 19 -4.21 17.07 -2.05
CA HIS A 19 -5.02 15.84 -1.98
C HIS A 19 -5.39 15.51 -0.53
N LEU A 20 -4.43 15.58 0.38
CA LEU A 20 -4.67 15.38 1.82
C LEU A 20 -5.61 16.44 2.39
N ALA A 21 -5.45 17.71 2.00
CA ALA A 21 -6.34 18.78 2.41
C ALA A 21 -7.80 18.53 1.96
N THR A 22 -8.00 17.95 0.78
CA THR A 22 -9.32 17.61 0.25
C THR A 22 -9.97 16.44 0.98
N TYR A 23 -9.21 15.41 1.33
CA TYR A 23 -9.78 14.15 1.82
C TYR A 23 -9.58 13.88 3.32
N SER A 24 -8.79 14.70 4.03
CA SER A 24 -8.57 14.50 5.47
C SER A 24 -9.87 14.67 6.26
N PRO A 25 -10.25 13.69 7.09
CA PRO A 25 -11.40 13.79 7.98
C PRO A 25 -11.12 14.72 9.18
N LEU A 26 -9.84 14.95 9.50
CA LEU A 26 -9.41 15.78 10.63
C LEU A 26 -9.58 17.29 10.36
N ILE A 27 -9.68 17.68 9.09
CA ILE A 27 -9.86 19.09 8.70
C ILE A 27 -11.35 19.46 8.78
N PRO A 28 -11.74 20.53 9.51
CA PRO A 28 -13.12 21.00 9.54
C PRO A 28 -13.66 21.34 8.14
N THR A 29 -14.93 21.07 7.88
CA THR A 29 -15.54 21.21 6.54
C THR A 29 -15.37 22.60 5.93
N THR A 30 -15.48 23.67 6.75
CA THR A 30 -15.30 25.06 6.29
C THR A 30 -13.88 25.33 5.78
N GLN A 31 -12.87 24.84 6.50
CA GLN A 31 -11.46 24.96 6.11
C GLN A 31 -11.15 24.08 4.89
N ARG A 32 -11.70 22.85 4.86
CA ARG A 32 -11.54 21.92 3.73
C ARG A 32 -12.00 22.53 2.41
N THR A 33 -13.16 23.20 2.38
CA THR A 33 -13.70 23.83 1.17
C THR A 33 -12.77 24.92 0.65
N TYR A 34 -12.17 25.73 1.53
CA TYR A 34 -11.21 26.77 1.16
C TYR A 34 -9.90 26.18 0.62
N LEU A 35 -9.35 25.17 1.31
CA LEU A 35 -8.06 24.55 0.93
C LEU A 35 -8.16 23.71 -0.35
N SER A 36 -9.33 23.12 -0.62
CA SER A 36 -9.57 22.30 -1.81
C SER A 36 -9.76 23.12 -3.09
N HIS A 37 -9.97 24.43 -2.98
CA HIS A 37 -10.24 25.28 -4.14
C HIS A 37 -9.01 25.37 -5.06
N GLU A 38 -9.21 25.17 -6.37
CA GLU A 38 -8.10 25.12 -7.35
C GLU A 38 -7.28 26.42 -7.37
N ASN A 39 -7.94 27.57 -7.18
CA ASN A 39 -7.28 28.88 -7.15
C ASN A 39 -6.46 29.17 -5.88
N THR A 40 -6.55 28.35 -4.83
CA THR A 40 -5.79 28.57 -3.59
C THR A 40 -4.30 28.29 -3.85
N PRO A 41 -3.37 29.25 -3.66
CA PRO A 41 -1.95 29.01 -3.90
C PRO A 41 -1.39 27.90 -3.01
N ALA A 42 -0.45 27.10 -3.52
CA ALA A 42 0.15 26.00 -2.77
C ALA A 42 0.82 26.44 -1.46
N GLN A 43 1.46 27.61 -1.47
CA GLN A 43 2.04 28.21 -0.26
C GLN A 43 1.01 28.46 0.84
N VAL A 44 -0.20 28.92 0.47
CA VAL A 44 -1.30 29.15 1.42
C VAL A 44 -1.78 27.83 2.00
N VAL A 45 -1.91 26.78 1.17
CA VAL A 45 -2.27 25.44 1.64
C VAL A 45 -1.24 24.94 2.66
N ARG A 46 0.05 25.05 2.36
CA ARG A 46 1.11 24.59 3.24
C ARG A 46 1.20 25.36 4.56
N GLN A 47 1.01 26.68 4.53
CA GLN A 47 0.98 27.50 5.75
C GLN A 47 -0.27 27.26 6.61
N SER A 48 -1.35 26.79 6.01
CA SER A 48 -2.63 26.55 6.71
C SER A 48 -2.74 25.16 7.32
N LEU A 49 -1.83 24.25 6.99
CA LEU A 49 -1.85 22.86 7.46
C LEU A 49 -0.81 22.68 8.55
N ASP A 50 -1.29 22.20 9.70
CA ASP A 50 -0.47 21.71 10.79
C ASP A 50 -0.55 20.18 10.84
N ILE A 51 0.43 19.54 11.48
CA ILE A 51 0.53 18.08 11.63
C ILE A 51 -0.75 17.52 12.28
N THR A 52 -1.31 18.24 13.26
CA THR A 52 -2.54 17.86 13.97
C THR A 52 -3.77 17.74 13.05
N LEU A 53 -3.76 18.43 11.90
CA LEU A 53 -4.82 18.39 10.88
C LEU A 53 -4.61 17.28 9.84
N LEU A 54 -3.43 16.65 9.85
CA LEU A 54 -3.03 15.63 8.88
C LEU A 54 -2.84 14.24 9.51
N SER A 55 -2.48 14.18 10.79
CA SER A 55 -2.13 12.93 11.45
C SER A 55 -2.40 12.95 12.95
N GLU A 56 -3.00 11.86 13.44
CA GLU A 56 -3.05 11.50 14.85
C GLU A 56 -1.84 10.64 15.27
N PHE A 57 -0.93 10.32 14.34
CA PHE A 57 0.24 9.48 14.60
C PHE A 57 1.13 9.99 15.75
N PRO A 58 1.40 11.31 15.90
CA PRO A 58 2.15 11.79 17.05
C PRO A 58 1.49 11.47 18.40
N LEU A 59 0.15 11.41 18.45
CA LEU A 59 -0.59 11.05 19.66
C LEU A 59 -0.46 9.56 20.00
N LEU A 60 -0.36 8.70 18.97
CA LEU A 60 -0.07 7.27 19.13
C LEU A 60 1.37 7.03 19.59
N LEU A 61 2.32 7.82 19.07
CA LEU A 61 3.75 7.69 19.38
C LEU A 61 4.12 8.23 20.78
N SER A 62 3.35 9.16 21.34
CA SER A 62 3.61 9.85 22.62
C SER A 62 3.78 8.91 23.85
N LEU A 63 3.38 7.63 23.74
CA LEU A 63 3.63 6.62 24.77
C LEU A 63 5.06 6.07 24.80
N THR A 64 5.74 6.09 23.65
CA THR A 64 7.04 5.42 23.48
C THR A 64 8.20 6.40 23.76
N ILE A 65 8.04 7.68 23.41
CA ILE A 65 9.06 8.71 23.64
C ILE A 65 9.22 9.04 25.14
N LYS A 66 8.15 8.89 25.94
CA LYS A 66 8.20 9.12 27.40
C LYS A 66 9.14 8.19 28.16
N LEU A 67 9.57 7.06 27.59
CA LEU A 67 10.53 6.16 28.25
C LEU A 67 12.00 6.52 28.00
N ASN A 68 12.33 7.25 26.92
CA ASN A 68 13.73 7.45 26.50
C ASN A 68 14.22 8.90 26.52
N VAL A 69 13.35 9.89 26.77
CA VAL A 69 13.76 11.30 26.85
C VAL A 69 13.13 11.96 28.07
N LEU A 70 13.95 12.16 29.12
CA LEU A 70 13.64 13.09 30.21
C LEU A 70 13.79 14.53 29.70
N VAL A 71 12.85 15.00 28.89
CA VAL A 71 12.68 16.44 28.63
C VAL A 71 11.22 16.78 28.84
N PHE A 72 11.00 17.38 30.02
CA PHE A 72 9.76 17.95 30.48
C PHE A 72 9.42 19.17 29.62
N THR A 73 8.44 19.10 28.72
CA THR A 73 7.66 20.28 28.32
C THR A 73 6.23 19.86 27.99
N VAL A 74 5.34 20.19 28.95
CA VAL A 74 3.89 20.38 28.88
C VAL A 74 3.24 20.10 27.52
N LEU A 75 2.93 18.83 27.25
CA LEU A 75 1.87 18.43 26.34
C LEU A 75 0.92 17.51 27.13
N LEU A 76 -0.15 18.13 27.62
CA LEU A 76 -1.35 17.47 28.15
C LEU A 76 -2.11 16.77 26.99
N SER A 77 -1.41 15.96 26.19
CA SER A 77 -1.98 15.29 25.04
C SER A 77 -2.77 14.07 25.50
N LEU A 78 -4.08 14.09 25.23
CA LEU A 78 -4.90 12.88 25.24
C LEU A 78 -4.15 11.80 24.45
N THR A 79 -3.72 10.78 25.16
CA THR A 79 -2.93 9.71 24.58
C THR A 79 -3.88 8.67 24.02
N ILE A 80 -3.78 8.40 22.72
CA ILE A 80 -4.60 7.38 22.07
C ILE A 80 -3.93 6.02 22.28
N LYS A 81 -4.68 5.03 22.77
CA LYS A 81 -4.23 3.65 22.96
C LYS A 81 -5.07 2.71 22.12
N LEU A 82 -4.40 1.79 21.43
CA LEU A 82 -5.04 0.68 20.75
C LEU A 82 -5.31 -0.43 21.77
N ASN A 83 -6.59 -0.69 22.05
CA ASN A 83 -6.99 -1.75 23.00
C ASN A 83 -7.07 -3.15 22.38
N VAL A 84 -6.91 -3.23 21.05
CA VAL A 84 -6.95 -4.47 20.26
C VAL A 84 -5.72 -4.53 19.37
N LEU A 85 -5.33 -5.74 18.96
CA LEU A 85 -4.28 -5.93 17.95
C LEU A 85 -4.76 -5.36 16.61
N VAL A 86 -3.97 -4.46 16.04
CA VAL A 86 -4.22 -3.82 14.76
C VAL A 86 -3.12 -4.25 13.80
N PHE A 87 -3.52 -4.95 12.74
CA PHE A 87 -2.66 -5.27 11.60
C PHE A 87 -3.04 -4.36 10.45
N THR A 88 -2.06 -3.65 9.88
CA THR A 88 -2.32 -2.66 8.83
C THR A 88 -1.24 -2.65 7.76
N VAL A 89 -1.61 -2.27 6.55
CA VAL A 89 -0.67 -1.93 5.46
C VAL A 89 -0.73 -0.42 5.25
N TRP A 90 0.33 0.16 4.69
CA TRP A 90 0.35 1.59 4.38
C TRP A 90 -0.41 1.92 3.10
N GLY A 91 -0.98 3.12 3.06
CA GLY A 91 -1.75 3.62 1.91
C GLY A 91 -0.91 4.30 0.83
N ALA A 92 -1.58 5.02 -0.08
CA ALA A 92 -0.93 5.80 -1.14
C ALA A 92 -0.24 7.09 -0.65
N CYS A 93 -0.70 7.66 0.47
CA CYS A 93 -0.23 8.96 0.97
C CYS A 93 0.31 8.81 2.39
N GLU A 94 1.58 8.49 2.51
CA GLU A 94 2.31 8.27 3.76
C GLU A 94 3.75 8.79 3.62
N ASP A 95 4.42 9.01 4.75
CA ASP A 95 5.84 9.34 4.78
C ASP A 95 6.70 8.06 4.85
N VAL A 96 7.48 7.81 3.81
CA VAL A 96 8.33 6.63 3.69
C VAL A 96 9.32 6.49 4.85
N GLN A 97 9.86 7.60 5.35
CA GLN A 97 10.86 7.57 6.41
C GLN A 97 10.27 7.14 7.75
N ILE A 98 9.01 7.48 8.02
CA ILE A 98 8.33 7.04 9.24
C ILE A 98 8.06 5.53 9.15
N LEU A 99 7.66 5.05 7.98
CA LEU A 99 7.43 3.64 7.76
C LEU A 99 8.72 2.81 7.91
N GLU A 100 9.85 3.31 7.42
CA GLU A 100 11.16 2.69 7.65
C GLU A 100 11.51 2.64 9.13
N LYS A 101 11.26 3.71 9.90
CA LYS A 101 11.47 3.71 11.35
C LYS A 101 10.58 2.70 12.07
N LEU A 102 9.34 2.51 11.64
CA LEU A 102 8.44 1.47 12.17
C LEU A 102 8.97 0.07 11.83
N ARG A 103 9.43 -0.15 10.59
CA ARG A 103 9.98 -1.44 10.14
C ARG A 103 11.29 -1.82 10.84
N LEU A 104 12.11 -0.82 11.17
CA LEU A 104 13.38 -1.00 11.89
C LEU A 104 13.20 -1.02 13.42
N ASP A 105 11.96 -1.09 13.92
CA ASP A 105 11.61 -1.01 15.34
C ASP A 105 12.17 0.24 16.06
N THR A 106 12.55 1.27 15.30
CA THR A 106 12.94 2.58 15.85
C THR A 106 11.72 3.27 16.45
N TYR A 107 10.56 3.10 15.81
CA TYR A 107 9.25 3.43 16.37
C TYR A 107 8.48 2.17 16.68
N THR A 108 7.95 2.09 17.89
CA THR A 108 7.07 1.00 18.33
C THR A 108 5.80 1.61 18.89
N ILE A 109 4.65 1.10 18.45
CA ILE A 109 3.35 1.46 18.99
C ILE A 109 2.70 0.17 19.49
N SER A 110 2.31 0.14 20.76
CA SER A 110 1.70 -1.05 21.36
C SER A 110 0.46 -1.48 20.57
N ASN A 111 0.35 -2.77 20.29
CA ASN A 111 -0.73 -3.40 19.54
C ASN A 111 -0.86 -2.96 18.07
N LEU A 112 0.08 -2.18 17.54
CA LEU A 112 0.13 -1.86 16.10
C LEU A 112 1.19 -2.71 15.42
N HIS A 113 0.78 -3.42 14.38
CA HIS A 113 1.64 -4.26 13.55
C HIS A 113 1.48 -3.83 12.10
N VAL A 114 2.58 -3.40 11.50
CA VAL A 114 2.61 -3.06 10.08
C VAL A 114 2.95 -4.32 9.29
N LEU A 115 2.03 -4.73 8.41
CA LEU A 115 2.25 -5.83 7.49
C LEU A 115 3.06 -5.34 6.29
N ASP A 116 4.15 -6.02 5.97
CA ASP A 116 5.01 -5.73 4.82
C ASP A 116 5.36 -6.99 4.03
N GLU A 117 6.10 -6.82 2.94
CA GLU A 117 6.51 -7.94 2.07
C GLU A 117 7.51 -8.91 2.73
N ALA A 118 8.19 -8.46 3.79
CA ALA A 118 9.28 -9.18 4.41
C ALA A 118 8.75 -10.21 5.41
N HIS A 119 9.64 -11.13 5.80
CA HIS A 119 9.29 -12.14 6.80
C HIS A 119 8.89 -11.53 8.15
N SER A 120 9.53 -10.42 8.54
CA SER A 120 9.24 -9.69 9.77
C SER A 120 7.85 -9.07 9.81
N GLY A 121 7.29 -8.66 8.67
CA GLY A 121 5.94 -8.11 8.58
C GLY A 121 4.85 -9.15 8.29
N THR A 122 5.18 -10.44 8.27
CA THR A 122 4.20 -11.53 8.14
C THR A 122 3.89 -12.12 9.51
N HIS A 123 2.60 -12.29 9.84
CA HIS A 123 2.19 -12.79 11.16
C HIS A 123 1.36 -14.07 11.05
N LEU A 124 1.58 -15.02 11.95
CA LEU A 124 0.72 -16.17 12.14
C LEU A 124 -0.10 -15.97 13.42
N LEU A 125 -1.42 -15.87 13.28
CA LEU A 125 -2.35 -15.78 14.40
C LEU A 125 -2.96 -17.15 14.65
N GLU A 126 -2.95 -17.59 15.91
CA GLU A 126 -3.63 -18.81 16.33
C GLU A 126 -4.81 -18.45 17.22
N VAL A 127 -6.02 -18.73 16.76
CA VAL A 127 -7.26 -18.41 17.48
C VAL A 127 -8.18 -19.63 17.45
N ALA A 128 -8.50 -20.17 18.62
CA ALA A 128 -9.39 -21.33 18.77
C ALA A 128 -9.00 -22.56 17.90
N GLY A 129 -7.68 -22.80 17.74
CA GLY A 129 -7.14 -23.88 16.93
C GLY A 129 -7.10 -23.61 15.42
N LEU A 130 -7.54 -22.43 14.97
CA LEU A 130 -7.38 -21.95 13.61
C LEU A 130 -6.08 -21.17 13.48
N LYS A 131 -5.31 -21.47 12.44
CA LYS A 131 -4.09 -20.73 12.09
C LYS A 131 -4.39 -19.79 10.92
N LEU A 132 -4.30 -18.49 11.16
CA LEU A 132 -4.48 -17.44 10.16
C LEU A 132 -3.15 -16.73 9.90
N ARG A 133 -2.59 -16.91 8.69
CA ARG A 133 -1.39 -16.20 8.25
C ARG A 133 -1.74 -14.92 7.53
N LEU A 134 -1.14 -13.82 7.95
CA LEU A 134 -1.32 -12.48 7.40
C LEU A 134 -0.13 -12.10 6.52
N PHE A 135 -0.40 -11.75 5.27
CA PHE A 135 0.54 -11.20 4.32
C PHE A 135 0.21 -9.74 4.01
N GLY A 136 1.21 -8.86 3.86
CA GLY A 136 1.01 -7.43 3.62
C GLY A 136 1.65 -6.93 2.34
N LEU A 137 0.93 -6.09 1.59
CA LEU A 137 1.51 -5.31 0.50
C LEU A 137 0.91 -3.90 0.45
N GLY A 138 1.63 -2.93 0.98
CA GLY A 138 1.20 -1.53 1.00
C GLY A 138 1.56 -0.74 -0.26
N GLY A 139 1.05 0.49 -0.32
CA GLY A 139 1.33 1.46 -1.39
C GLY A 139 0.35 1.41 -2.57
N ALA A 140 0.32 2.48 -3.36
CA ALA A 140 -0.43 2.51 -4.60
C ALA A 140 0.27 1.67 -5.69
N LEU A 141 -0.50 0.98 -6.53
CA LEU A 141 0.06 0.38 -7.73
C LEU A 141 0.18 1.45 -8.82
N VAL A 142 1.40 1.87 -9.12
CA VAL A 142 1.69 2.90 -10.14
C VAL A 142 2.64 2.30 -11.17
N PRO A 143 2.16 1.88 -12.36
CA PRO A 143 2.95 1.06 -13.27
C PRO A 143 4.33 1.64 -13.63
N HIS A 144 4.42 2.94 -13.91
CA HIS A 144 5.69 3.60 -14.27
C HIS A 144 6.65 3.80 -13.09
N LYS A 145 6.23 3.50 -11.85
CA LYS A 145 7.06 3.56 -10.64
C LYS A 145 7.40 2.19 -10.08
N MET A 146 6.94 1.08 -10.69
CA MET A 146 7.14 -0.26 -10.15
C MET A 146 8.61 -0.70 -10.08
N PHE A 147 9.51 0.01 -10.75
CA PHE A 147 10.95 -0.28 -10.79
C PHE A 147 11.78 0.87 -10.17
N ASP A 148 11.13 1.74 -9.40
CA ASP A 148 11.75 2.89 -8.73
C ASP A 148 11.44 2.81 -7.23
N ASN A 149 12.45 2.92 -6.37
CA ASN A 149 12.25 2.90 -4.91
C ASN A 149 12.04 4.32 -4.32
N GLY A 150 12.23 5.37 -5.13
CA GLY A 150 12.09 6.76 -4.69
C GLY A 150 13.15 7.15 -3.67
N ASP A 151 12.70 7.73 -2.56
CA ASP A 151 13.53 8.22 -1.45
C ASP A 151 13.82 7.15 -0.38
N ALA A 152 13.38 5.90 -0.61
CA ALA A 152 13.50 4.81 0.34
C ALA A 152 14.87 4.11 0.26
N ASN A 153 15.31 3.56 1.39
CA ASN A 153 16.58 2.85 1.53
C ASN A 153 16.47 1.33 1.31
N ALA A 154 15.26 0.78 1.34
CA ALA A 154 15.00 -0.66 1.28
C ALA A 154 14.01 -1.03 0.17
N THR A 155 13.29 -2.15 0.34
CA THR A 155 12.31 -2.65 -0.63
C THR A 155 11.01 -1.84 -0.65
N ILE A 156 10.61 -1.23 0.47
CA ILE A 156 9.50 -0.28 0.50
C ILE A 156 9.84 0.90 -0.40
N ALA A 157 8.88 1.39 -1.17
CA ALA A 157 9.09 2.55 -2.04
C ALA A 157 8.14 3.71 -1.75
N GLY A 158 8.69 4.90 -1.83
CA GLY A 158 7.95 6.12 -1.61
C GLY A 158 8.82 7.35 -1.76
N GLY A 159 8.16 8.49 -1.87
CA GLY A 159 8.78 9.78 -2.01
C GLY A 159 7.75 10.89 -2.13
N LEU A 160 8.13 12.08 -1.70
CA LEU A 160 7.30 13.28 -1.78
C LEU A 160 5.90 13.16 -1.13
N GLY A 161 5.77 12.35 -0.07
CA GLY A 161 4.51 12.06 0.63
C GLY A 161 3.62 11.02 -0.06
N THR A 162 4.15 10.32 -1.08
CA THR A 162 3.45 9.24 -1.78
C THR A 162 4.18 7.92 -1.64
N MET A 163 3.45 6.82 -1.53
CA MET A 163 4.00 5.46 -1.44
C MET A 163 3.45 4.62 -2.58
N TRP A 164 4.29 3.75 -3.13
CA TRP A 164 3.88 2.84 -4.18
C TRP A 164 4.48 1.45 -4.00
N THR A 165 3.87 0.48 -4.66
CA THR A 165 4.33 -0.91 -4.66
C THR A 165 5.33 -1.12 -5.80
N THR A 166 6.45 -1.79 -5.53
CA THR A 166 7.47 -2.16 -6.53
C THR A 166 7.43 -3.63 -6.91
N ALA A 167 8.02 -3.96 -8.05
CA ALA A 167 8.23 -5.34 -8.47
C ALA A 167 9.08 -6.12 -7.45
N LEU A 168 10.07 -5.49 -6.82
CA LEU A 168 10.88 -6.13 -5.79
C LEU A 168 10.06 -6.50 -4.56
N GLN A 169 9.10 -5.66 -4.14
CA GLN A 169 8.21 -6.00 -3.03
C GLN A 169 7.29 -7.18 -3.36
N ILE A 170 6.74 -7.20 -4.58
CA ILE A 170 5.94 -8.32 -5.08
C ILE A 170 6.77 -9.61 -5.03
N GLY A 171 8.01 -9.57 -5.54
CA GLY A 171 8.94 -10.70 -5.52
C GLY A 171 9.29 -11.18 -4.12
N GLN A 172 9.58 -10.24 -3.20
CA GLN A 172 9.88 -10.54 -1.80
C GLN A 172 8.69 -11.20 -1.10
N LEU A 173 7.47 -10.72 -1.34
CA LEU A 173 6.27 -11.30 -0.75
C LEU A 173 6.02 -12.72 -1.27
N VAL A 174 6.24 -12.98 -2.57
CA VAL A 174 6.19 -14.34 -3.12
C VAL A 174 7.22 -15.24 -2.44
N ASP A 175 8.46 -14.78 -2.25
CA ASP A 175 9.49 -15.55 -1.53
C ASP A 175 9.08 -15.86 -0.09
N THR A 176 8.64 -14.85 0.66
CA THR A 176 8.14 -14.98 2.03
C THR A 176 7.00 -16.00 2.12
N ALA A 177 6.03 -15.89 1.21
CA ALA A 177 4.85 -16.74 1.15
C ALA A 177 5.17 -18.20 0.80
N GLN A 178 6.15 -18.44 -0.06
CA GLN A 178 6.63 -19.79 -0.42
C GLN A 178 7.36 -20.45 0.73
N ARG A 179 8.25 -19.72 1.41
CA ARG A 179 9.02 -20.24 2.55
C ARG A 179 8.14 -20.54 3.75
N ALA A 180 7.09 -19.75 3.97
CA ALA A 180 6.13 -19.92 5.06
C ALA A 180 4.91 -20.77 4.67
N PHE A 181 5.01 -21.64 3.66
CA PHE A 181 3.88 -22.45 3.22
C PHE A 181 3.58 -23.62 4.18
N ASP A 182 2.41 -23.56 4.83
CA ASP A 182 1.81 -24.66 5.57
C ASP A 182 0.35 -24.84 5.06
N PRO A 183 -0.03 -26.02 4.55
CA PRO A 183 -1.38 -26.26 4.03
C PRO A 183 -2.47 -26.29 5.11
N THR A 184 -2.13 -26.28 6.39
CA THR A 184 -3.08 -26.22 7.51
C THR A 184 -3.50 -24.79 7.87
N GLU A 185 -2.82 -23.79 7.32
CA GLU A 185 -3.07 -22.39 7.60
C GLU A 185 -4.05 -21.78 6.59
N THR A 186 -4.95 -20.94 7.08
CA THR A 186 -5.71 -20.00 6.24
C THR A 186 -4.83 -18.79 5.94
N ARG A 187 -4.76 -18.37 4.68
CA ARG A 187 -3.85 -17.32 4.21
C ARG A 187 -4.65 -16.08 3.80
N LEU A 188 -4.46 -14.99 4.52
CA LEU A 188 -5.07 -13.70 4.24
C LEU A 188 -4.04 -12.72 3.68
N LEU A 189 -4.30 -12.23 2.47
CA LEU A 189 -3.52 -11.17 1.85
C LEU A 189 -4.19 -9.81 2.10
N VAL A 190 -3.49 -8.91 2.77
CA VAL A 190 -3.90 -7.52 2.99
C VAL A 190 -3.12 -6.62 2.03
N THR A 191 -3.80 -5.89 1.16
CA THR A 191 -3.17 -4.99 0.21
C THR A 191 -3.77 -3.59 0.24
N HIS A 192 -3.02 -2.56 -0.11
CA HIS A 192 -3.64 -1.26 -0.39
C HIS A 192 -4.31 -1.27 -1.78
N ALA A 193 -3.60 -1.73 -2.81
CA ALA A 193 -4.16 -1.89 -4.14
C ALA A 193 -5.18 -3.05 -4.19
N SER A 194 -6.37 -2.83 -4.76
CA SER A 194 -7.43 -3.84 -4.77
C SER A 194 -7.21 -4.90 -5.87
N PRO A 195 -7.26 -6.21 -5.56
CA PRO A 195 -7.23 -7.28 -6.58
C PRO A 195 -8.43 -7.24 -7.53
N GLY A 196 -9.55 -6.62 -7.14
CA GLY A 196 -10.67 -6.41 -8.07
C GLY A 196 -10.27 -5.48 -9.22
N ARG A 197 -9.54 -4.41 -8.91
CA ARG A 197 -9.15 -3.37 -9.88
C ARG A 197 -7.84 -3.69 -10.58
N GLU A 198 -6.87 -4.21 -9.84
CA GLU A 198 -5.49 -4.38 -10.28
C GLU A 198 -5.20 -5.87 -10.50
N GLY A 199 -5.18 -6.28 -11.77
CA GLY A 199 -5.03 -7.70 -12.11
C GLY A 199 -3.73 -8.35 -11.61
N ILE A 200 -2.65 -7.57 -11.45
CA ILE A 200 -1.39 -8.08 -10.87
C ILE A 200 -1.56 -8.49 -9.41
N ILE A 201 -2.41 -7.78 -8.65
CA ILE A 201 -2.71 -8.12 -7.25
C ILE A 201 -3.61 -9.35 -7.18
N ALA A 202 -4.53 -9.51 -8.15
CA ALA A 202 -5.31 -10.75 -8.27
C ALA A 202 -4.41 -11.97 -8.57
N GLN A 203 -3.47 -11.83 -9.51
CA GLN A 203 -2.51 -12.90 -9.82
C GLN A 203 -1.58 -13.17 -8.63
N LEU A 204 -1.16 -12.12 -7.92
CA LEU A 204 -0.39 -12.26 -6.70
C LEU A 204 -1.14 -13.10 -5.66
N ALA A 205 -2.42 -12.80 -5.42
CA ALA A 205 -3.24 -13.59 -4.49
C ALA A 205 -3.29 -15.08 -4.86
N LEU A 206 -3.38 -15.40 -6.16
CA LEU A 206 -3.33 -16.78 -6.66
C LEU A 206 -1.96 -17.44 -6.42
N VAL A 207 -0.86 -16.75 -6.74
CA VAL A 207 0.51 -17.26 -6.56
C VAL A 207 0.82 -17.50 -5.07
N LEU A 208 0.35 -16.60 -4.20
CA LEU A 208 0.48 -16.72 -2.75
C LEU A 208 -0.41 -17.82 -2.17
N LYS A 209 -1.36 -18.37 -2.95
CA LYS A 209 -2.43 -19.25 -2.48
C LYS A 209 -3.20 -18.60 -1.33
N ALA A 210 -3.55 -17.32 -1.47
CA ALA A 210 -4.34 -16.62 -0.49
C ALA A 210 -5.80 -17.10 -0.57
N ASP A 211 -6.37 -17.51 0.57
CA ASP A 211 -7.77 -17.90 0.69
C ASP A 211 -8.68 -16.68 0.73
N LEU A 212 -8.18 -15.59 1.34
CA LEU A 212 -8.90 -14.34 1.55
C LEU A 212 -8.03 -13.15 1.12
N THR A 213 -8.69 -12.10 0.65
CA THR A 213 -8.05 -10.81 0.38
C THR A 213 -8.81 -9.70 1.09
N VAL A 214 -8.08 -8.75 1.68
CA VAL A 214 -8.60 -7.49 2.22
C VAL A 214 -7.86 -6.38 1.51
N SER A 215 -8.59 -5.42 0.94
CA SER A 215 -7.96 -4.32 0.23
C SER A 215 -8.65 -2.98 0.41
N ALA A 216 -7.91 -1.89 0.23
CA ALA A 216 -8.51 -0.58 0.09
C ALA A 216 -9.16 -0.44 -1.29
N GLY A 217 -10.36 0.12 -1.36
CA GLY A 217 -11.08 0.27 -2.61
C GLY A 217 -12.50 0.75 -2.42
N LEU A 218 -13.10 1.23 -3.51
CA LEU A 218 -14.52 1.53 -3.54
C LEU A 218 -15.29 0.20 -3.73
N HIS A 219 -16.41 0.03 -3.04
CA HIS A 219 -17.22 -1.19 -3.06
C HIS A 219 -17.96 -1.36 -4.41
N PHE A 220 -17.24 -1.61 -5.50
CA PHE A 220 -17.80 -1.90 -6.83
C PHE A 220 -17.29 -3.23 -7.39
N LEU A 221 -18.09 -3.86 -8.25
CA LEU A 221 -17.65 -5.04 -8.99
C LEU A 221 -16.68 -4.59 -10.10
N TYR A 222 -15.47 -5.13 -10.09
CA TYR A 222 -14.47 -4.81 -11.09
C TYR A 222 -14.29 -5.98 -12.06
N ALA A 223 -14.29 -5.68 -13.36
CA ALA A 223 -13.97 -6.64 -14.39
C ALA A 223 -12.44 -6.78 -14.54
N TYR A 224 -11.96 -8.01 -14.68
CA TYR A 224 -10.55 -8.30 -14.91
C TYR A 224 -10.08 -7.67 -16.23
N ASN A 225 -9.15 -6.73 -16.17
CA ASN A 225 -8.56 -6.08 -17.33
C ASN A 225 -7.15 -6.64 -17.60
N GLY A 226 -6.81 -6.84 -18.87
CA GLY A 226 -5.51 -7.38 -19.31
C GLY A 226 -4.34 -6.44 -18.99
N PHE A 227 -3.81 -6.54 -17.78
CA PHE A 227 -2.73 -5.69 -17.28
C PHE A 227 -1.33 -6.12 -17.73
N SER A 228 -1.17 -7.39 -18.14
CA SER A 228 0.13 -7.97 -18.47
C SER A 228 0.83 -7.25 -19.61
N GLU A 229 0.08 -6.84 -20.64
CA GLU A 229 0.65 -6.09 -21.78
C GLU A 229 1.23 -4.73 -21.35
N GLN A 230 0.56 -4.03 -20.44
CA GLN A 230 1.05 -2.76 -19.90
C GLN A 230 2.31 -2.96 -19.05
N PHE A 231 2.33 -4.02 -18.24
CA PHE A 231 3.51 -4.37 -17.44
C PHE A 231 4.73 -4.63 -18.33
N TYR A 232 4.60 -5.49 -19.35
CA TYR A 232 5.73 -5.83 -20.23
C TYR A 232 6.25 -4.63 -21.01
N LYS A 233 5.37 -3.73 -21.49
CA LYS A 233 5.80 -2.49 -22.16
C LYS A 233 6.70 -1.64 -21.27
N ILE A 234 6.37 -1.55 -19.99
CA ILE A 234 7.16 -0.78 -19.03
C ILE A 234 8.45 -1.53 -18.70
N TRP A 235 8.38 -2.83 -18.43
CA TRP A 235 9.54 -3.67 -18.15
C TRP A 235 10.59 -3.59 -19.26
N GLU A 236 10.20 -3.79 -20.52
CA GLU A 236 11.13 -3.72 -21.66
C GLU A 236 11.77 -2.33 -21.82
N SER A 237 11.09 -1.26 -21.39
CA SER A 237 11.64 0.09 -21.44
C SER A 237 12.71 0.37 -20.37
N VAL A 238 12.65 -0.32 -19.23
CA VAL A 238 13.56 -0.11 -18.09
C VAL A 238 14.55 -1.25 -17.87
N LYS A 239 14.37 -2.39 -18.56
CA LYS A 239 15.14 -3.63 -18.37
C LYS A 239 16.65 -3.41 -18.34
N THR A 240 17.22 -2.75 -19.34
CA THR A 240 18.66 -2.48 -19.41
C THR A 240 19.17 -1.64 -18.25
N GLN A 241 18.34 -0.72 -17.73
CA GLN A 241 18.69 0.12 -16.59
C GLN A 241 18.60 -0.67 -15.29
N ALA A 242 17.56 -1.49 -15.14
CA ALA A 242 17.37 -2.37 -14.00
C ALA A 242 18.52 -3.40 -13.89
N ASP A 243 18.84 -4.09 -14.99
CA ASP A 243 19.91 -5.11 -15.05
C ASP A 243 21.29 -4.54 -14.69
N ALA A 244 21.49 -3.22 -14.82
CA ALA A 244 22.76 -2.56 -14.47
C ALA A 244 22.92 -2.27 -12.97
N VAL A 245 21.83 -2.25 -12.20
CA VAL A 245 21.82 -1.84 -10.79
C VAL A 245 21.37 -2.92 -9.81
N ILE A 246 20.68 -3.95 -10.31
CA ILE A 246 20.19 -5.05 -9.46
C ILE A 246 21.31 -6.00 -9.05
N ASP A 247 21.27 -6.44 -7.79
CA ASP A 247 22.14 -7.52 -7.29
C ASP A 247 21.54 -8.92 -7.54
N GLU A 248 22.30 -9.97 -7.23
CA GLU A 248 21.89 -11.37 -7.43
C GLU A 248 20.61 -11.73 -6.64
N HIS A 249 20.45 -11.19 -5.43
CA HIS A 249 19.27 -11.42 -4.61
C HIS A 249 18.04 -10.72 -5.21
N GLN A 250 18.18 -9.46 -5.61
CA GLN A 250 17.15 -8.67 -6.27
C GLN A 250 16.74 -9.28 -7.61
N GLN A 251 17.67 -9.90 -8.36
CA GLN A 251 17.34 -10.66 -9.57
C GLN A 251 16.39 -11.82 -9.29
N VAL A 252 16.60 -12.56 -8.20
CA VAL A 252 15.70 -13.65 -7.79
C VAL A 252 14.31 -13.10 -7.46
N LEU A 253 14.23 -11.99 -6.73
CA LEU A 253 12.95 -11.33 -6.41
C LEU A 253 12.23 -10.85 -7.68
N LEU A 254 12.95 -10.21 -8.59
CA LEU A 254 12.41 -9.75 -9.85
C LEU A 254 11.85 -10.91 -10.68
N ASN A 255 12.57 -12.03 -10.78
CA ASN A 255 12.09 -13.22 -11.48
C ASN A 255 10.80 -13.77 -10.85
N LYS A 256 10.66 -13.72 -9.52
CA LYS A 256 9.41 -14.09 -8.84
C LYS A 256 8.27 -13.12 -9.17
N ALA A 257 8.55 -11.82 -9.29
CA ALA A 257 7.57 -10.83 -9.69
C ALA A 257 7.11 -11.03 -11.15
N LEU A 258 8.04 -11.34 -12.06
CA LEU A 258 7.72 -11.68 -13.46
C LEU A 258 6.83 -12.92 -13.55
N TYR A 259 7.14 -13.95 -12.75
CA TYR A 259 6.31 -15.16 -12.67
C TYR A 259 4.86 -14.86 -12.27
N VAL A 260 4.64 -13.89 -11.37
CA VAL A 260 3.28 -13.45 -11.01
C VAL A 260 2.53 -13.00 -12.26
N VAL A 261 3.13 -12.12 -13.06
CA VAL A 261 2.53 -11.53 -14.29
C VAL A 261 2.21 -12.59 -15.35
N GLU A 262 3.02 -13.66 -15.40
CA GLU A 262 2.86 -14.77 -16.33
C GLU A 262 1.72 -15.73 -15.95
N CYS A 263 1.30 -15.73 -14.68
CA CYS A 263 0.24 -16.61 -14.15
C CYS A 263 -1.17 -16.14 -14.54
N ILE A 264 -1.39 -15.82 -15.82
CA ILE A 264 -2.71 -15.49 -16.36
C ILE A 264 -3.56 -16.79 -16.42
N PRO A 265 -4.73 -16.86 -15.75
CA PRO A 265 -5.58 -18.03 -15.84
C PRO A 265 -6.03 -18.32 -17.29
N PRO A 266 -6.04 -19.57 -17.77
CA PRO A 266 -6.36 -19.93 -19.15
C PRO A 266 -7.79 -19.62 -19.66
N ALA A 267 -8.63 -18.87 -18.93
CA ALA A 267 -10.08 -18.81 -19.18
C ALA A 267 -10.67 -17.42 -19.47
N PHE A 268 -9.87 -16.39 -19.79
CA PHE A 268 -10.42 -15.07 -20.19
C PHE A 268 -10.14 -14.66 -21.64
N GLY A 269 -9.25 -15.35 -22.35
CA GLY A 269 -9.05 -15.16 -23.79
C GLY A 269 -10.20 -15.69 -24.66
N ALA A 270 -10.90 -16.73 -24.19
CA ALA A 270 -12.00 -17.37 -24.92
C ALA A 270 -13.37 -16.72 -24.66
N LEU A 271 -13.59 -16.13 -23.47
CA LEU A 271 -14.87 -15.53 -23.10
C LEU A 271 -15.15 -14.20 -23.80
N ARG A 272 -14.10 -13.50 -24.26
CA ARG A 272 -14.20 -12.21 -24.97
C ARG A 272 -14.96 -12.30 -26.30
N ARG A 273 -15.09 -13.50 -26.89
CA ARG A 273 -15.79 -13.72 -28.18
C ARG A 273 -17.23 -14.21 -28.06
N ARG A 274 -17.67 -14.75 -26.91
CA ARG A 274 -19.05 -15.24 -26.75
C ARG A 274 -19.99 -14.21 -26.12
N LEU A 275 -19.56 -13.51 -25.08
CA LEU A 275 -20.45 -12.56 -24.39
C LEU A 275 -20.81 -11.32 -25.22
N PHE A 276 -19.93 -10.85 -26.12
CA PHE A 276 -20.27 -9.74 -27.03
C PHE A 276 -21.17 -10.16 -28.20
N ALA A 277 -21.22 -11.44 -28.56
CA ALA A 277 -22.12 -11.92 -29.62
C ALA A 277 -23.53 -12.17 -29.08
N ASP A 278 -23.64 -12.65 -27.83
CA ASP A 278 -24.94 -13.05 -27.26
C ASP A 278 -25.72 -11.86 -26.64
N LEU A 279 -25.05 -10.77 -26.25
CA LEU A 279 -25.70 -9.56 -25.69
C LEU A 279 -26.15 -8.52 -26.74
N LEU A 280 -25.72 -8.65 -28.01
CA LEU A 280 -26.10 -7.74 -29.10
C LEU A 280 -27.28 -8.24 -29.94
N PHE A 281 -27.77 -9.47 -29.71
CA PHE A 281 -28.87 -10.07 -30.49
C PHE A 281 -30.00 -10.68 -29.64
N ALA A 282 -30.04 -10.41 -28.33
CA ALA A 282 -31.15 -10.83 -27.48
C ALA A 282 -32.05 -9.64 -27.11
N ASP A 283 -33.13 -9.53 -27.88
CA ASP A 283 -34.44 -8.94 -27.56
C ASP A 283 -34.70 -7.42 -27.74
N ASP A 284 -35.02 -7.11 -29.00
CA ASP A 284 -35.97 -6.09 -29.45
C ASP A 284 -37.43 -6.35 -28.96
N HIS A 285 -37.71 -6.39 -27.65
CA HIS A 285 -39.09 -6.64 -27.20
C HIS A 285 -39.58 -5.96 -25.92
N TRP A 286 -39.23 -4.70 -25.65
CA TRP A 286 -40.01 -3.89 -24.67
C TRP A 286 -40.31 -2.48 -25.21
N ARG A 287 -41.55 -2.32 -25.67
CA ARG A 287 -42.27 -1.04 -25.71
C ARG A 287 -42.49 -0.52 -24.30
#